data_AF-A0A920LBL3-F1
#
_entry.id   AF-A0A920LBL3-F1
#
_cell.length_a   1.000
_cell.length_b   1.000
_cell.length_c   1.000
_cell.angle_alpha   90.00
_cell.angle_beta   90.00
_cell.angle_gamma   90.00
#
_symmetry.space_group_name_H-M   'P 1'
#
loop_
_entity.id
_entity.type
_entity.pdbx_description
1 polymer ?
#
loop_
_entity_poly.entity_id
_entity_poly.type
_entity_poly.pdbx_seq_one_letter_code
_entity_poly.pdbx_strand_id
1 'polypeptide(L)'
;MTGGFTTSAEKLAAVRQELTKQGLDGMLLTRADRFQGEEVRKQDEYLAWLTGFTGSAGVALILADTAVVATDSRYTVQIKQQVDPALYQTIDTADQSLAEWLAACPGKAEVKIGFDSWSVTCEGHKKLPTVMGEAHVVWQCVSTHPVAAVWADRQASPETDIFIVDEGYAGRSAKQKIKQAAEELKDSHLDLRFISAPDVMMWLTNLRGHDLCFTPVHLCFGILSASRPADLRYR
;
A
#
# COMPACT_ATOMS: atom_id res chain seq x y z
N MET A 1 -17.81 22.93 -9.28
CA MET A 1 -16.87 22.74 -10.39
C MET A 1 -16.42 21.28 -10.36
N THR A 2 -17.06 20.43 -11.17
CA THR A 2 -16.73 19.01 -11.31
C THR A 2 -15.71 18.87 -12.43
N GLY A 3 -14.45 19.15 -12.14
CA GLY A 3 -13.34 18.94 -13.06
C GLY A 3 -12.26 18.17 -12.31
N GLY A 4 -12.09 16.88 -12.64
CA GLY A 4 -10.92 16.13 -12.17
C GLY A 4 -9.64 16.77 -12.72
N PHE A 5 -8.51 16.57 -12.03
CA PHE A 5 -7.22 17.02 -12.54
C PHE A 5 -6.89 16.32 -13.85
N THR A 6 -6.44 17.09 -14.84
CA THR A 6 -6.21 16.58 -16.19
C THR A 6 -4.74 16.25 -16.45
N THR A 7 -3.82 16.79 -15.65
CA THR A 7 -2.38 16.56 -15.79
C THR A 7 -1.71 16.12 -14.48
N SER A 8 -0.57 15.42 -14.57
CA SER A 8 0.22 15.03 -13.39
C SER A 8 0.74 16.25 -12.61
N ALA A 9 0.99 17.37 -13.29
CA ALA A 9 1.42 18.62 -12.67
C ALA A 9 0.33 19.21 -11.75
N GLU A 10 -0.92 19.25 -12.21
CA GLU A 10 -2.06 19.70 -11.42
C GLU A 10 -2.29 18.79 -10.20
N LYS A 11 -2.19 17.47 -10.38
CA LYS A 11 -2.30 16.48 -9.30
C LYS A 11 -1.22 16.68 -8.24
N LEU A 12 0.04 16.81 -8.66
CA LEU A 12 1.17 17.03 -7.75
C LEU A 12 1.03 18.34 -6.96
N ALA A 13 0.62 19.42 -7.63
CA ALA A 13 0.38 20.70 -6.97
C ALA A 13 -0.75 20.60 -5.92
N ALA A 14 -1.85 19.92 -6.25
CA ALA A 14 -2.96 19.71 -5.32
C ALA A 14 -2.54 18.85 -4.11
N VAL A 15 -1.79 17.78 -4.32
CA VAL A 15 -1.25 16.96 -3.22
C VAL A 15 -0.33 17.78 -2.33
N ARG A 16 0.58 18.60 -2.87
CA ARG A 16 1.46 19.47 -2.07
C ARG A 16 0.69 20.51 -1.25
N GLN A 17 -0.39 21.07 -1.80
CA GLN A 17 -1.28 21.94 -1.04
C GLN A 17 -1.96 21.20 0.11
N GLU A 18 -2.39 19.96 -0.13
CA GLU A 18 -2.99 19.12 0.91
C GLU A 18 -1.99 18.74 2.01
N LEU A 19 -0.74 18.41 1.66
CA LEU A 19 0.32 18.17 2.63
C LEU A 19 0.55 19.40 3.52
N THR A 20 0.57 20.59 2.92
CA THR A 20 0.71 21.85 3.66
C THR A 20 -0.44 22.06 4.65
N LYS A 21 -1.69 21.79 4.25
CA LYS A 21 -2.86 21.89 5.15
C LYS A 21 -2.77 20.91 6.32
N GLN A 22 -2.20 19.73 6.10
CA GLN A 22 -1.98 18.72 7.13
C GLN A 22 -0.72 18.97 7.98
N GLY A 23 0.05 20.03 7.70
CA GLY A 23 1.27 20.37 8.43
C GLY A 23 2.44 19.42 8.13
N LEU A 24 2.47 18.84 6.92
CA LEU A 24 3.51 17.93 6.44
C LEU A 24 4.40 18.64 5.41
N ASP A 25 5.70 18.36 5.47
CA ASP A 25 6.69 18.83 4.48
C ASP A 25 6.83 17.86 3.29
N GLY A 26 6.34 16.64 3.44
CA GLY A 26 6.36 15.62 2.40
C GLY A 26 5.48 14.41 2.68
N MET A 27 5.50 13.46 1.75
CA MET A 27 4.80 12.18 1.86
C MET A 27 5.55 11.04 1.18
N LEU A 28 5.59 9.89 1.85
CA LEU A 28 5.90 8.60 1.25
C LEU A 28 4.61 8.01 0.66
N LEU A 29 4.66 7.73 -0.63
CA LEU A 29 3.56 7.15 -1.38
C LEU A 29 4.00 5.80 -1.93
N THR A 30 3.47 4.71 -1.38
CA THR A 30 3.78 3.36 -1.87
C THR A 30 2.77 2.95 -2.94
N ARG A 31 3.14 1.94 -3.74
CA ARG A 31 2.18 1.28 -4.63
C ARG A 31 1.21 0.38 -3.88
N ALA A 32 1.65 -0.23 -2.77
CA ALA A 32 0.90 -1.24 -2.04
C ALA A 32 -0.33 -0.66 -1.34
N ASP A 33 -1.42 -1.42 -1.31
CA ASP A 33 -2.58 -1.09 -0.50
C ASP A 33 -2.55 -1.82 0.85
N ARG A 34 -3.65 -1.69 1.61
CA ARG A 34 -3.80 -2.30 2.94
C ARG A 34 -3.61 -3.82 2.99
N PHE A 35 -3.77 -4.52 1.86
CA PHE A 35 -3.66 -5.97 1.78
C PHE A 35 -2.27 -6.44 1.35
N GLN A 36 -1.39 -5.51 0.92
CA GLN A 36 0.00 -5.80 0.54
C GLN A 36 0.10 -6.84 -0.60
N GLY A 37 -0.93 -6.91 -1.46
CA GLY A 37 -1.03 -7.85 -2.56
C GLY A 37 -0.35 -7.38 -3.86
N GLU A 38 -0.21 -8.30 -4.82
CA GLU A 38 0.32 -8.00 -6.15
C GLU A 38 -0.65 -7.22 -7.02
N GLU A 39 -1.95 -7.38 -6.83
CA GLU A 39 -3.00 -6.57 -7.45
C GLU A 39 -3.51 -5.57 -6.42
N VAL A 40 -3.64 -4.31 -6.82
CA VAL A 40 -4.12 -3.23 -5.97
C VAL A 40 -5.48 -2.80 -6.48
N ARG A 41 -6.39 -2.52 -5.54
CA ARG A 41 -7.70 -1.95 -5.87
C ARG A 41 -7.52 -0.63 -6.59
N LYS A 42 -8.32 -0.40 -7.64
CA LYS A 42 -8.30 0.86 -8.42
C LYS A 42 -8.35 2.13 -7.56
N GLN A 43 -9.12 2.08 -6.46
CA GLN A 43 -9.26 3.22 -5.54
C GLN A 43 -8.00 3.51 -4.70
N ASP A 44 -7.06 2.57 -4.65
CA ASP A 44 -5.81 2.65 -3.88
C ASP A 44 -4.57 2.72 -4.80
N GLU A 45 -4.75 2.85 -6.12
CA GLU A 45 -3.67 3.06 -7.09
C GLU A 45 -3.10 4.49 -7.03
N TYR A 46 -2.82 5.00 -5.83
CA TYR A 46 -2.41 6.38 -5.61
C TYR A 46 -1.10 6.74 -6.33
N LEU A 47 -0.13 5.82 -6.34
CA LEU A 47 1.14 6.02 -7.05
C LEU A 47 0.91 6.22 -8.54
N ALA A 48 0.13 5.34 -9.17
CA ALA A 48 -0.18 5.42 -10.59
C ALA A 48 -1.01 6.66 -10.91
N TRP A 49 -2.00 6.99 -10.08
CA TRP A 49 -2.82 8.19 -10.28
C TRP A 49 -2.00 9.47 -10.23
N LEU A 50 -1.08 9.59 -9.27
CA LEU A 50 -0.27 10.79 -9.06
C LEU A 50 0.85 10.92 -10.10
N THR A 51 1.58 9.84 -10.34
CA THR A 51 2.85 9.88 -11.08
C THR A 51 2.75 9.39 -12.52
N GLY A 52 1.69 8.64 -12.86
CA GLY A 52 1.56 7.89 -14.11
C GLY A 52 2.26 6.52 -14.10
N PHE A 53 3.09 6.22 -13.11
CA PHE A 53 3.82 4.95 -13.04
C PHE A 53 2.92 3.77 -12.67
N THR A 54 2.87 2.77 -13.54
CA THR A 54 1.98 1.59 -13.41
C THR A 54 2.73 0.27 -13.15
N GLY A 55 4.04 0.33 -12.88
CA GLY A 55 4.80 -0.87 -12.53
C GLY A 55 4.37 -1.46 -11.19
N SER A 56 4.49 -2.79 -11.04
CA SER A 56 4.05 -3.48 -9.82
C SER A 56 4.94 -3.25 -8.60
N ALA A 57 6.15 -2.71 -8.80
CA ALA A 57 7.05 -2.32 -7.73
C ALA A 57 7.41 -0.84 -7.87
N GLY A 58 6.93 -0.03 -6.93
CA GLY A 58 7.18 1.40 -6.98
C GLY A 58 6.90 2.09 -5.66
N VAL A 59 7.66 3.14 -5.40
CA VAL A 59 7.45 4.07 -4.28
C VAL A 59 7.80 5.46 -4.75
N ALA A 60 7.08 6.47 -4.28
CA ALA A 60 7.42 7.86 -4.49
C ALA A 60 7.63 8.56 -3.15
N LEU A 61 8.54 9.53 -3.15
CA LEU A 61 8.70 10.47 -2.06
C LEU A 61 8.45 11.87 -2.60
N ILE A 62 7.41 12.51 -2.08
CA ILE A 62 6.96 13.83 -2.51
C ILE A 62 7.37 14.82 -1.45
N LEU A 63 8.18 15.81 -1.81
CA LEU A 63 8.51 16.95 -0.96
C LEU A 63 7.90 18.23 -1.55
N ALA A 64 8.04 19.35 -0.82
CA ALA A 64 7.51 20.65 -1.23
C ALA A 64 7.95 21.06 -2.66
N ASP A 65 9.24 20.91 -2.98
CA ASP A 65 9.81 21.41 -4.23
C ASP A 65 10.31 20.31 -5.17
N THR A 66 10.72 19.15 -4.61
CA THR A 66 11.24 18.01 -5.36
C THR A 66 10.40 16.76 -5.11
N ALA A 67 10.50 15.78 -6.01
CA ALA A 67 9.88 14.48 -5.85
C ALA A 67 10.69 13.42 -6.58
N VAL A 68 10.62 12.18 -6.11
CA VAL A 68 11.23 11.02 -6.75
C VAL A 68 10.25 9.87 -6.86
N VAL A 69 10.35 9.11 -7.94
CA VAL A 69 9.73 7.79 -8.11
C VAL A 69 10.84 6.75 -8.23
N ALA A 70 10.82 5.77 -7.34
CA ALA A 70 11.80 4.69 -7.27
C ALA A 70 11.15 3.37 -7.67
N THR A 71 11.87 2.56 -8.43
CA THR A 71 11.44 1.22 -8.83
C THR A 71 12.63 0.25 -8.87
N ASP A 72 12.37 -1.03 -9.08
CA ASP A 72 13.42 -2.02 -9.29
C ASP A 72 13.78 -2.16 -10.78
N SER A 73 14.84 -2.95 -11.04
CA SER A 73 15.45 -3.10 -12.36
C SER A 73 14.49 -3.59 -13.46
N ARG A 74 13.35 -4.20 -13.11
CA ARG A 74 12.34 -4.66 -14.10
C ARG A 74 11.66 -3.50 -14.83
N TYR A 75 11.60 -2.32 -14.21
CA TYR A 75 10.76 -1.21 -14.66
C TYR A 75 11.55 0.05 -15.07
N THR A 76 12.87 -0.04 -15.21
CA THR A 76 13.75 1.11 -15.53
C THR A 76 13.46 1.78 -16.86
N VAL A 77 12.96 1.03 -17.86
CA VAL A 77 12.50 1.59 -19.14
C VAL A 77 11.08 2.16 -19.00
N GLN A 78 10.20 1.44 -18.32
CA GLN A 78 8.80 1.83 -18.15
C GLN A 78 8.67 3.14 -17.36
N ILE A 79 9.43 3.31 -16.27
CA ILE A 79 9.37 4.51 -15.44
C ILE A 79 9.73 5.77 -16.23
N LYS A 80 10.73 5.70 -17.11
CA LYS A 80 11.15 6.82 -17.98
C LYS A 80 10.12 7.19 -19.04
N GLN A 81 9.25 6.26 -19.43
CA GLN A 81 8.19 6.49 -20.41
C GLN A 81 6.90 7.02 -19.78
N GLN A 82 6.64 6.67 -18.52
CA GLN A 82 5.37 6.94 -17.84
C GLN A 82 5.42 8.14 -16.90
N VAL A 83 6.60 8.41 -16.31
CA VAL A 83 6.79 9.48 -15.33
C VAL A 83 7.33 10.72 -16.04
N ASP A 84 6.71 11.87 -15.77
CA ASP A 84 7.16 13.15 -16.32
C ASP A 84 8.47 13.60 -15.63
N PRO A 85 9.60 13.65 -16.36
CA PRO A 85 10.89 14.02 -15.78
C PRO A 85 10.97 15.49 -15.36
N ALA A 86 10.03 16.35 -15.79
CA ALA A 86 9.94 17.73 -15.31
C ALA A 86 9.34 17.81 -13.89
N LEU A 87 8.63 16.77 -13.45
CA LEU A 87 7.95 16.72 -12.16
C LEU A 87 8.64 15.80 -11.15
N TYR A 88 9.23 14.71 -11.62
CA TYR A 88 9.82 13.68 -10.76
C TYR A 88 11.21 13.27 -11.25
N GLN A 89 12.12 13.10 -10.30
CA GLN A 89 13.31 12.30 -10.51
C GLN A 89 12.92 10.81 -10.54
N THR A 90 13.66 9.99 -11.27
CA THR A 90 13.43 8.55 -11.31
C THR A 90 14.69 7.81 -10.88
N ILE A 91 14.58 6.86 -9.95
CA ILE A 91 15.73 6.07 -9.47
C ILE A 91 15.48 4.57 -9.65
N ASP A 92 16.53 3.86 -10.05
CA ASP A 92 16.62 2.40 -9.88
C ASP A 92 17.12 2.13 -8.46
N THR A 93 16.34 1.38 -7.70
CA THR A 93 16.66 1.00 -6.32
C THR A 93 17.90 0.11 -6.20
N ALA A 94 18.37 -0.49 -7.30
CA ALA A 94 19.66 -1.17 -7.36
C ALA A 94 20.86 -0.19 -7.37
N ASP A 95 20.68 1.00 -7.93
CA ASP A 95 21.74 2.01 -8.10
C ASP A 95 21.74 3.05 -6.98
N GLN A 96 20.55 3.46 -6.52
CA GLN A 96 20.37 4.44 -5.45
C GLN A 96 19.13 4.10 -4.62
N SER A 97 19.33 3.95 -3.31
CA SER A 97 18.24 3.77 -2.36
C SER A 97 17.48 5.07 -2.11
N LEU A 98 16.22 4.95 -1.67
CA LEU A 98 15.42 6.11 -1.28
C LEU A 98 16.05 6.88 -0.10
N ALA A 99 16.78 6.18 0.77
CA ALA A 99 17.50 6.78 1.88
C ALA A 99 18.66 7.66 1.40
N GLU A 100 19.45 7.19 0.43
CA GLU A 100 20.54 7.97 -0.18
C GLU A 100 20.00 9.18 -0.93
N TRP A 101 18.89 9.02 -1.65
CA TRP A 101 18.24 10.14 -2.33
C TRP A 101 17.75 11.20 -1.34
N LEU A 102 17.10 10.78 -0.25
CA LEU A 102 16.60 11.68 0.79
C LEU A 102 17.76 12.39 1.51
N ALA A 103 18.85 11.67 1.81
CA ALA A 103 20.03 12.24 2.43
C ALA A 103 20.72 13.32 1.56
N ALA A 104 20.59 13.23 0.23
CA ALA A 104 21.12 14.22 -0.70
C ALA A 104 20.24 15.47 -0.85
N CYS A 105 19.00 15.45 -0.35
CA CYS A 105 18.11 16.60 -0.44
C CYS A 105 18.45 17.68 0.62
N PRO A 106 18.33 18.98 0.28
CA PRO A 106 18.57 20.05 1.24
C PRO A 106 17.53 20.03 2.35
N GLY A 107 17.99 19.84 3.59
CA GLY A 107 17.14 19.78 4.77
C GLY A 107 17.00 21.12 5.51
N LYS A 108 15.95 21.25 6.32
CA LYS A 108 15.83 22.26 7.39
C LYS A 108 16.41 21.68 8.69
N ALA A 109 15.97 22.16 9.87
CA ALA A 109 16.30 21.50 11.14
C ALA A 109 15.52 20.18 11.34
N GLU A 110 14.23 20.18 11.00
CA GLU A 110 13.34 19.02 11.08
C GLU A 110 12.43 19.01 9.84
N VAL A 111 12.11 17.83 9.33
CA VAL A 111 11.20 17.63 8.18
C VAL A 111 10.16 16.57 8.54
N LYS A 112 8.88 16.89 8.39
CA LYS A 112 7.76 15.98 8.67
C LYS A 112 7.27 15.30 7.42
N ILE A 113 7.46 13.99 7.32
CA ILE A 113 7.04 13.20 6.16
C ILE A 113 5.86 12.30 6.55
N GLY A 114 4.74 12.49 5.87
CA GLY A 114 3.54 11.69 6.04
C GLY A 114 3.67 10.31 5.40
N PHE A 115 3.06 9.29 5.99
CA PHE A 115 2.83 8.00 5.35
C PHE A 115 1.48 7.42 5.78
N ASP A 116 0.88 6.56 4.94
CA ASP A 116 -0.31 5.80 5.32
C ASP A 116 0.08 4.49 6.00
N SER A 117 -0.41 4.26 7.22
CA SER A 117 -0.09 3.08 8.03
C SER A 117 -0.66 1.78 7.47
N TRP A 118 -1.67 1.85 6.60
CA TRP A 118 -2.17 0.66 5.91
C TRP A 118 -1.26 0.26 4.74
N SER A 119 -0.63 1.23 4.08
CA SER A 119 0.24 1.01 2.91
C SER A 119 1.69 0.64 3.25
N VAL A 120 2.14 0.85 4.50
CA VAL A 120 3.52 0.58 4.95
C VAL A 120 3.55 -0.55 5.99
N THR A 121 4.34 -1.59 5.74
CA THR A 121 4.50 -2.69 6.69
C THR A 121 5.27 -2.28 7.94
N CYS A 122 5.08 -2.98 9.06
CA CYS A 122 5.83 -2.72 10.30
C CYS A 122 7.35 -2.78 10.10
N GLU A 123 7.83 -3.70 9.25
CA GLU A 123 9.26 -3.80 8.94
C GLU A 123 9.71 -2.68 7.99
N GLY A 124 8.89 -2.32 7.00
CA GLY A 124 9.14 -1.16 6.14
C GLY A 124 9.28 0.13 6.96
N HIS A 125 8.38 0.36 7.90
CA HIS A 125 8.42 1.52 8.79
C HIS A 125 9.74 1.60 9.59
N LYS A 126 10.21 0.47 10.14
CA LYS A 126 11.48 0.41 10.88
C LYS A 126 12.70 0.75 10.02
N LYS A 127 12.60 0.59 8.70
CA LYS A 127 13.68 0.85 7.73
C LYS A 127 13.59 2.25 7.11
N LEU A 128 12.60 3.06 7.48
CA LEU A 128 12.46 4.40 6.93
C LEU A 128 13.65 5.27 7.33
N PRO A 129 14.23 6.05 6.38
CA PRO A 129 15.39 6.88 6.65
C PRO A 129 15.06 7.98 7.66
N THR A 130 15.95 8.22 8.61
CA THR A 130 15.76 9.21 9.68
C THR A 130 16.46 10.55 9.42
N VAL A 131 17.13 10.69 8.28
CA VAL A 131 17.96 11.85 7.94
C VAL A 131 17.68 12.34 6.52
N MET A 132 17.65 13.66 6.35
CA MET A 132 17.55 14.37 5.08
C MET A 132 18.55 15.54 5.07
N GLY A 133 19.70 15.38 4.40
CA GLY A 133 20.83 16.29 4.58
C GLY A 133 21.30 16.32 6.03
N GLU A 134 21.22 17.49 6.67
CA GLU A 134 21.49 17.65 8.11
C GLU A 134 20.20 17.57 8.97
N ALA A 135 19.03 17.46 8.35
CA ALA A 135 17.74 17.46 9.04
C ALA A 135 17.39 16.09 9.63
N HIS A 136 16.70 16.10 10.77
CA HIS A 136 16.00 14.93 11.27
C HIS A 136 14.65 14.75 10.55
N VAL A 137 14.35 13.53 10.11
CA VAL A 137 13.08 13.17 9.48
C VAL A 137 12.12 12.60 10.53
N VAL A 138 10.98 13.27 10.70
CA VAL A 138 9.88 12.80 11.54
C VAL A 138 8.83 12.14 10.67
N TRP A 139 8.69 10.82 10.79
CA TRP A 139 7.67 10.06 10.10
C TRP A 139 6.34 10.16 10.83
N GLN A 140 5.31 10.67 10.14
CA GLN A 140 3.99 10.89 10.71
C GLN A 140 2.94 10.04 9.99
N CYS A 141 2.25 9.19 10.74
CA CYS A 141 1.08 8.50 10.20
C CYS A 141 -0.01 9.53 9.89
N VAL A 142 -0.50 9.53 8.65
CA VAL A 142 -1.62 10.39 8.25
C VAL A 142 -2.94 9.76 8.67
N SER A 143 -3.90 10.57 9.13
CA SER A 143 -5.26 10.11 9.42
C SER A 143 -6.14 10.09 8.17
N THR A 144 -5.86 10.99 7.22
CA THR A 144 -6.52 11.09 5.92
C THR A 144 -5.45 11.08 4.84
N HIS A 145 -5.53 10.14 3.91
CA HIS A 145 -4.53 10.01 2.83
C HIS A 145 -4.54 11.27 1.93
N PRO A 146 -3.43 12.04 1.84
CA PRO A 146 -3.40 13.32 1.10
C PRO A 146 -3.83 13.19 -0.37
N VAL A 147 -3.41 12.12 -1.05
CA VAL A 147 -3.84 11.86 -2.44
C VAL A 147 -5.35 11.58 -2.52
N ALA A 148 -5.91 10.82 -1.58
CA ALA A 148 -7.33 10.51 -1.55
C ALA A 148 -8.19 11.76 -1.32
N ALA A 149 -7.71 12.71 -0.52
CA ALA A 149 -8.42 13.95 -0.22
C ALA A 149 -8.59 14.86 -1.45
N VAL A 150 -7.69 14.75 -2.44
CA VAL A 150 -7.74 15.56 -3.67
C VAL A 150 -8.24 14.79 -4.89
N TRP A 151 -8.26 13.45 -4.84
CA TRP A 151 -8.73 12.60 -5.94
C TRP A 151 -10.27 12.58 -6.02
N ALA A 152 -10.84 13.60 -6.66
CA ALA A 152 -12.29 13.85 -6.70
C ALA A 152 -13.11 12.76 -7.42
N ASP A 153 -12.56 12.16 -8.48
CA ASP A 153 -13.19 11.12 -9.30
C ASP A 153 -12.76 9.70 -8.89
N ARG A 154 -12.24 9.53 -7.67
CA ARG A 154 -11.84 8.25 -7.12
C ARG A 154 -13.05 7.32 -6.99
N GLN A 155 -13.09 6.28 -7.82
CA GLN A 155 -14.17 5.30 -7.81
C GLN A 155 -13.94 4.27 -6.71
N ALA A 156 -15.01 3.91 -6.00
CA ALA A 156 -14.96 2.80 -5.05
C ALA A 156 -14.71 1.48 -5.80
N SER A 157 -14.05 0.53 -5.15
CA SER A 157 -13.97 -0.83 -5.67
C SER A 157 -15.35 -1.48 -5.64
N PRO A 158 -15.72 -2.28 -6.66
CA PRO A 158 -16.99 -2.99 -6.65
C PRO A 158 -17.02 -3.99 -5.48
N GLU A 159 -18.17 -4.09 -4.82
CA GLU A 159 -18.44 -5.19 -3.90
C GLU A 159 -18.83 -6.41 -4.74
N THR A 160 -18.13 -7.54 -4.54
CA THR A 160 -18.42 -8.77 -5.27
C THR A 160 -18.95 -9.86 -4.37
N ASP A 161 -19.77 -10.74 -4.92
CA ASP A 161 -20.32 -11.87 -4.19
C ASP A 161 -19.23 -12.89 -3.83
N ILE A 162 -19.31 -13.38 -2.60
CA ILE A 162 -18.47 -14.48 -2.11
C ILE A 162 -19.08 -15.81 -2.54
N PHE A 163 -18.25 -16.74 -3.00
CA PHE A 163 -18.68 -18.10 -3.34
C PHE A 163 -17.81 -19.17 -2.68
N ILE A 164 -18.40 -20.36 -2.51
CA ILE A 164 -17.73 -21.52 -1.88
C ILE A 164 -17.06 -22.36 -2.98
N VAL A 165 -15.84 -22.77 -2.72
CA VAL A 165 -15.12 -23.79 -3.50
C VAL A 165 -15.43 -25.15 -2.93
N ASP A 166 -15.94 -26.05 -3.78
CA ASP A 166 -16.28 -27.42 -3.41
C ASP A 166 -15.06 -28.18 -2.87
N GLU A 167 -15.30 -29.04 -1.87
CA GLU A 167 -14.25 -29.80 -1.21
C GLU A 167 -13.54 -30.79 -2.13
N GLY A 168 -14.20 -31.26 -3.19
CA GLY A 168 -13.62 -32.09 -4.24
C GLY A 168 -12.50 -31.38 -5.01
N TYR A 169 -12.55 -30.05 -5.15
CA TYR A 169 -11.46 -29.25 -5.70
C TYR A 169 -10.44 -28.85 -4.62
N ALA A 170 -10.90 -28.51 -3.42
CA ALA A 170 -10.03 -28.03 -2.35
C ALA A 170 -9.22 -29.15 -1.66
N GLY A 171 -9.65 -30.41 -1.79
CA GLY A 171 -9.05 -31.59 -1.16
C GLY A 171 -9.26 -31.69 0.35
N ARG A 172 -9.70 -30.62 1.01
CA ARG A 172 -9.95 -30.53 2.45
C ARG A 172 -11.06 -29.54 2.76
N SER A 173 -11.88 -29.86 3.77
CA SER A 173 -12.89 -28.94 4.28
C SER A 173 -12.26 -27.72 4.97
N ALA A 174 -12.98 -26.58 4.95
CA ALA A 174 -12.61 -25.39 5.71
C ALA A 174 -12.48 -25.71 7.21
N LYS A 175 -13.42 -26.51 7.74
CA LYS A 175 -13.44 -26.95 9.14
C LYS A 175 -12.16 -27.69 9.54
N GLN A 176 -11.66 -28.60 8.69
CA GLN A 176 -10.42 -29.33 8.95
C GLN A 176 -9.19 -28.40 8.96
N LYS A 177 -9.12 -27.45 8.01
CA LYS A 177 -7.98 -26.53 7.91
C LYS A 177 -7.96 -25.54 9.08
N ILE A 178 -9.11 -24.96 9.41
CA ILE A 178 -9.28 -24.07 10.57
C ILE A 178 -8.93 -24.79 11.86
N LYS A 179 -9.42 -26.04 12.04
CA LYS A 179 -9.09 -26.84 13.23
C LYS A 179 -7.59 -27.07 13.36
N GLN A 180 -6.94 -27.52 12.28
CA GLN A 180 -5.49 -27.74 12.27
C GLN A 180 -4.74 -26.44 12.61
N ALA A 181 -5.07 -25.33 11.95
CA ALA A 181 -4.41 -24.06 12.21
C ALA A 181 -4.62 -23.60 13.67
N ALA A 182 -5.80 -23.82 14.26
CA ALA A 182 -6.05 -23.51 15.66
C ALA A 182 -5.27 -24.41 16.63
N GLU A 183 -5.01 -25.67 16.28
CA GLU A 183 -4.13 -26.59 17.02
C GLU A 183 -2.67 -26.10 16.96
N GLU A 184 -2.18 -25.71 15.78
CA GLU A 184 -0.83 -25.13 15.61
C GLU A 184 -0.63 -23.85 16.44
N LEU A 185 -1.66 -23.01 16.59
CA LEU A 185 -1.62 -21.87 17.50
C LEU A 185 -1.46 -22.29 18.96
N LYS A 186 -2.19 -23.32 19.41
CA LYS A 186 -2.06 -23.83 20.79
C LYS A 186 -0.67 -24.38 21.06
N ASP A 187 -0.15 -25.17 20.12
CA ASP A 187 1.18 -25.76 20.22
C ASP A 187 2.28 -24.69 20.24
N SER A 188 2.01 -23.54 19.62
CA SER A 188 2.87 -22.35 19.65
C SER A 188 2.60 -21.41 20.83
N HIS A 189 1.72 -21.78 21.76
CA HIS A 189 1.29 -20.95 22.90
C HIS A 189 0.72 -19.57 22.52
N LEU A 190 -0.01 -19.51 21.39
CA LEU A 190 -0.67 -18.30 20.89
C LEU A 190 -2.19 -18.39 21.06
N ASP A 191 -2.81 -17.32 21.55
CA ASP A 191 -4.28 -17.25 21.69
C ASP A 191 -4.97 -16.90 20.36
N LEU A 192 -4.37 -15.98 19.60
CA LEU A 192 -4.93 -15.37 18.41
C LEU A 192 -3.86 -15.19 17.33
N ARG A 193 -4.29 -15.29 16.07
CA ARG A 193 -3.51 -14.93 14.89
C ARG A 193 -4.30 -13.98 14.02
N PHE A 194 -3.74 -12.79 13.78
CA PHE A 194 -4.23 -11.90 12.74
C PHE A 194 -3.75 -12.39 11.37
N ILE A 195 -4.68 -12.50 10.42
CA ILE A 195 -4.41 -12.90 9.03
C ILE A 195 -4.73 -11.68 8.18
N SER A 196 -3.67 -11.02 7.72
CA SER A 196 -3.76 -9.82 6.87
C SER A 196 -3.86 -10.14 5.38
N ALA A 197 -3.44 -11.35 4.98
CA ALA A 197 -3.37 -11.77 3.59
C ALA A 197 -4.71 -12.41 3.14
N PRO A 198 -5.44 -11.80 2.17
CA PRO A 198 -6.76 -12.29 1.77
C PRO A 198 -6.74 -13.69 1.14
N ASP A 199 -5.71 -14.01 0.37
CA ASP A 199 -5.49 -15.32 -0.26
C ASP A 199 -5.39 -16.44 0.78
N VAL A 200 -4.65 -16.21 1.88
CA VAL A 200 -4.57 -17.13 3.02
C VAL A 200 -5.95 -17.33 3.64
N MET A 201 -6.74 -16.26 3.75
CA MET A 201 -8.09 -16.34 4.31
C MET A 201 -9.06 -17.11 3.42
N MET A 202 -9.03 -16.83 2.13
CA MET A 202 -9.81 -17.54 1.12
C MET A 202 -9.43 -19.04 1.07
N TRP A 203 -8.13 -19.34 1.18
CA TRP A 203 -7.68 -20.72 1.28
C TRP A 203 -8.20 -21.39 2.55
N LEU A 204 -8.08 -20.76 3.71
CA LEU A 204 -8.48 -21.34 4.99
C LEU A 204 -9.98 -21.69 5.04
N THR A 205 -10.81 -20.85 4.42
CA THR A 205 -12.27 -20.90 4.50
C THR A 205 -12.95 -21.62 3.33
N ASN A 206 -12.20 -22.05 2.30
CA ASN A 206 -12.78 -22.50 1.02
C ASN A 206 -13.69 -21.45 0.36
N LEU A 207 -13.49 -20.16 0.65
CA LEU A 207 -14.23 -19.07 0.02
C LEU A 207 -13.38 -18.41 -1.06
N ARG A 208 -14.03 -17.78 -2.03
CA ARG A 208 -13.41 -16.97 -3.09
C ARG A 208 -14.32 -15.78 -3.39
N GLY A 209 -13.77 -14.79 -4.08
CA GLY A 209 -14.47 -13.58 -4.52
C GLY A 209 -13.85 -13.03 -5.80
N HIS A 210 -14.33 -11.87 -6.25
CA HIS A 210 -13.89 -11.20 -7.47
C HIS A 210 -13.53 -9.72 -7.21
N ASP A 211 -13.08 -9.39 -5.99
CA ASP A 211 -12.77 -8.01 -5.62
C ASP A 211 -11.53 -7.48 -6.39
N LEU A 212 -10.75 -8.37 -7.00
CA LEU A 212 -9.63 -8.09 -7.89
C LEU A 212 -9.86 -8.74 -9.27
N CYS A 213 -9.22 -8.20 -10.30
CA CYS A 213 -9.47 -8.58 -11.69
C CYS A 213 -8.88 -9.96 -12.05
N PHE A 214 -7.70 -10.28 -11.54
CA PHE A 214 -6.96 -11.49 -11.93
C PHE A 214 -6.73 -12.45 -10.75
N THR A 215 -7.00 -12.00 -9.53
CA THR A 215 -6.88 -12.81 -8.31
C THR A 215 -8.26 -13.07 -7.71
N PRO A 216 -8.74 -14.32 -7.63
CA PRO A 216 -10.09 -14.65 -7.17
C PRO A 216 -10.21 -14.59 -5.65
N VAL A 217 -10.07 -13.40 -5.06
CA VAL A 217 -10.15 -13.18 -3.62
C VAL A 217 -11.30 -12.25 -3.26
N HIS A 218 -11.88 -12.50 -2.09
CA HIS A 218 -12.60 -11.47 -1.36
C HIS A 218 -11.60 -10.78 -0.43
N LEU A 219 -11.51 -9.46 -0.53
CA LEU A 219 -10.55 -8.65 0.20
C LEU A 219 -11.00 -8.46 1.64
N CYS A 220 -10.41 -9.22 2.54
CA CYS A 220 -10.72 -9.17 3.95
C CYS A 220 -9.51 -9.47 4.83
N PHE A 221 -9.60 -9.03 6.08
CA PHE A 221 -8.77 -9.53 7.17
C PHE A 221 -9.52 -10.57 8.00
N GLY A 222 -8.78 -11.40 8.73
CA GLY A 222 -9.35 -12.37 9.66
C GLY A 222 -8.57 -12.48 10.96
N ILE A 223 -9.24 -12.97 12.00
CA ILE A 223 -8.62 -13.35 13.26
C ILE A 223 -8.94 -14.82 13.49
N LEU A 224 -7.91 -15.65 13.61
CA LEU A 224 -8.03 -17.04 14.01
C LEU A 224 -7.80 -17.15 15.51
N SER A 225 -8.70 -17.81 16.23
CA SER A 225 -8.55 -18.09 17.66
C SER A 225 -8.26 -19.56 17.92
N ALA A 226 -7.30 -19.82 18.81
CA ALA A 226 -7.01 -21.15 19.32
C ALA A 226 -8.21 -21.78 20.05
N SER A 227 -9.01 -20.98 20.75
CA SER A 227 -10.14 -21.47 21.56
C SER A 227 -11.48 -21.41 20.83
N ARG A 228 -11.62 -20.51 19.84
CA ARG A 228 -12.86 -20.30 19.08
C ARG A 228 -12.59 -20.30 17.57
N PRO A 229 -12.58 -21.47 16.92
CA PRO A 229 -12.24 -21.56 15.51
C PRO A 229 -13.22 -20.83 14.55
N ALA A 230 -14.35 -20.31 15.03
CA ALA A 230 -15.44 -19.79 14.20
C ALA A 230 -15.68 -18.26 14.26
N ASP A 231 -14.83 -17.46 14.92
CA ASP A 231 -15.04 -16.01 15.02
C ASP A 231 -14.33 -15.27 13.88
N LEU A 232 -14.73 -15.57 12.63
CA LEU A 232 -14.24 -14.86 11.46
C LEU A 232 -14.96 -13.51 11.35
N ARG A 233 -14.30 -12.45 11.82
CA ARG A 233 -14.73 -11.08 11.53
C ARG A 233 -13.96 -10.57 10.31
N TYR A 234 -14.67 -10.40 9.21
CA TYR A 234 -14.13 -9.76 8.01
C TYR A 234 -14.80 -8.39 7.80
N ARG A 235 -14.01 -7.44 7.30
CA ARG A 235 -14.40 -6.12 6.80
C ARG A 235 -13.62 -5.83 5.55
#